data_AF-A0A915HZF2-F1
#
_entry.id   AF-A0A915HZF2-F1
#
_cell.length_a   1.000
_cell.length_b   1.000
_cell.length_c   1.000
_cell.angle_alpha   90.00
_cell.angle_beta   90.00
_cell.angle_gamma   90.00
#
_symmetry.space_group_name_H-M   'P 1'
#
loop_
_entity.id
_entity.type
_entity.pdbx_description
1 polymer ?
#
loop_
_entity_poly.entity_id
_entity_poly.type
_entity_poly.pdbx_seq_one_letter_code
_entity_poly.pdbx_strand_id
1 'polypeptide(L)'
;MLKRQLLDFRFIVTEQYGRDLFNKGRIMNAAFEFAEQQLRVNCVIFHDVDMFPQDDRNFYGCPEMPRHIGAFVNTLGYELWYNYIVGGALAVHVDHYITVNGYSNMFWAWGGEDDDMGLRILANNMTIERPHPVIGRMTMLKHIKRQKTAPVLV
;
A
#
# COMPACT_ATOMS: atom_id res chain seq x y z
N MET A 1 -1.74 14.41 11.72
CA MET A 1 -2.78 13.39 11.51
C MET A 1 -2.64 12.22 12.48
N LEU A 2 -1.65 11.32 12.34
CA LEU A 2 -1.59 10.05 13.09
C LEU A 2 -1.72 10.19 14.63
N LYS A 3 -1.07 11.20 15.23
CA LYS A 3 -1.24 11.51 16.66
C LYS A 3 -2.69 11.88 17.04
N ARG A 4 -3.41 12.59 16.16
CA ARG A 4 -4.83 12.95 16.37
C ARG A 4 -5.75 11.72 16.26
N GLN A 5 -5.32 10.69 15.53
CA GLN A 5 -6.00 9.40 15.46
C GLN A 5 -5.66 8.48 16.65
N LEU A 6 -4.85 8.95 17.61
CA LEU A 6 -4.45 8.23 18.82
C LEU A 6 -3.76 6.88 18.54
N LEU A 7 -3.01 6.81 17.44
CA LEU A 7 -2.26 5.62 17.05
C LEU A 7 -0.91 5.56 17.76
N ASP A 8 -0.50 4.36 18.18
CA ASP A 8 0.92 4.06 18.40
C ASP A 8 1.53 3.66 17.04
N PHE A 9 2.39 4.51 16.50
CA PHE A 9 2.91 4.34 15.15
C PHE A 9 4.43 4.48 15.10
N ARG A 10 5.04 3.78 14.13
CA ARG A 10 6.44 3.92 13.76
C ARG A 10 6.50 4.11 12.24
N PHE A 11 7.44 4.93 11.77
CA PHE A 11 7.72 5.04 10.35
C PHE A 11 8.88 4.13 9.99
N ILE A 12 8.72 3.33 8.95
CA ILE A 12 9.80 2.54 8.35
C ILE A 12 9.95 3.07 6.92
N VAL A 13 11.15 3.56 6.61
CA VAL A 13 11.51 3.99 5.25
C VAL A 13 12.48 2.95 4.72
N THR A 14 12.05 2.16 3.74
CA THR A 14 12.88 1.13 3.12
C THR A 14 13.49 1.67 1.83
N GLU A 15 14.81 1.74 1.80
CA GLU A 15 15.57 2.20 0.64
C GLU A 15 16.09 1.00 -0.16
N GLN A 16 15.85 1.01 -1.48
CA GLN A 16 16.50 0.05 -2.38
C GLN A 16 17.90 0.54 -2.74
N TYR A 17 18.92 -0.19 -2.31
CA TYR A 17 20.30 0.05 -2.70
C TYR A 17 20.64 -0.63 -4.04
N GLY A 18 21.54 -0.02 -4.82
CA GLY A 18 22.04 -0.56 -6.09
C GLY A 18 21.57 0.22 -7.32
N ARG A 19 21.68 -0.40 -8.50
CA ARG A 19 21.34 0.22 -9.81
C ARG A 19 20.26 -0.55 -10.59
N ASP A 20 19.73 -1.63 -10.01
CA ASP A 20 18.68 -2.41 -10.63
C ASP A 20 17.36 -1.63 -10.69
N LEU A 21 16.40 -2.17 -11.44
CA LEU A 21 15.04 -1.63 -11.48
C LEU A 21 14.43 -1.62 -10.07
N PHE A 22 13.62 -0.61 -9.78
CA PHE A 22 12.92 -0.54 -8.50
C PHE A 22 11.94 -1.71 -8.35
N ASN A 23 11.88 -2.32 -7.17
CA ASN A 23 10.96 -3.41 -6.85
C ASN A 23 10.22 -3.08 -5.56
N LYS A 24 9.02 -2.53 -5.70
CA LYS A 24 8.14 -2.13 -4.60
C LYS A 24 7.79 -3.31 -3.69
N GLY A 25 7.43 -4.45 -4.26
CA GLY A 25 7.06 -5.66 -3.51
C GLY A 25 8.19 -6.14 -2.59
N ARG A 26 9.43 -6.20 -3.10
CA ARG A 26 10.60 -6.61 -2.30
C ARG A 26 10.89 -5.68 -1.13
N ILE A 27 10.89 -4.37 -1.35
CA ILE A 27 11.16 -3.43 -0.25
C ILE A 27 10.03 -3.42 0.79
N MET A 28 8.79 -3.67 0.36
CA MET A 28 7.64 -3.79 1.25
C MET A 28 7.72 -5.06 2.09
N ASN A 29 8.05 -6.20 1.47
CA ASN A 29 8.26 -7.46 2.16
C ASN A 29 9.42 -7.37 3.18
N ALA A 30 10.54 -6.74 2.80
CA ALA A 30 11.67 -6.55 3.72
C ALA A 30 11.30 -5.62 4.90
N ALA A 31 10.51 -4.57 4.66
CA ALA A 31 9.99 -3.70 5.71
C ALA A 31 9.06 -4.47 6.67
N PHE A 32 8.20 -5.32 6.11
CA PHE A 32 7.28 -6.14 6.88
C PHE A 32 8.02 -7.10 7.79
N GLU A 33 9.04 -7.81 7.28
CA GLU A 33 9.85 -8.73 8.07
C GLU A 33 10.49 -8.03 9.28
N PHE A 34 11.05 -6.83 9.07
CA PHE A 34 11.57 -6.01 10.16
C PHE A 34 10.47 -5.59 11.14
N ALA A 35 9.31 -5.13 10.66
CA ALA A 35 8.21 -4.68 11.49
C ALA A 35 7.66 -5.81 12.39
N GLU A 36 7.46 -6.99 11.80
CA GLU A 36 6.97 -8.18 12.48
C GLU A 36 7.96 -8.64 13.56
N GLN A 37 9.23 -8.85 13.19
CA GLN A 37 10.21 -9.46 14.09
C GLN A 37 10.72 -8.50 15.17
N GLN A 38 10.93 -7.23 14.82
CA GLN A 38 11.61 -6.28 15.70
C GLN A 38 10.64 -5.37 16.46
N LEU A 39 9.51 -5.00 15.84
CA LEU A 39 8.58 -4.04 16.43
C LEU A 39 7.32 -4.69 17.00
N ARG A 40 7.04 -5.96 16.67
CA ARG A 40 5.88 -6.74 17.15
C ARG A 40 4.55 -5.98 16.96
N VAL A 41 4.40 -5.36 15.79
CA VAL A 41 3.17 -4.66 15.41
C VAL A 41 2.06 -5.67 15.07
N ASN A 42 0.81 -5.22 15.11
CA ASN A 42 -0.36 -6.01 14.69
C ASN A 42 -0.99 -5.52 13.37
N CYS A 43 -0.53 -4.36 12.89
CA CYS A 43 -1.05 -3.67 11.71
C CYS A 43 0.12 -3.03 10.96
N VAL A 44 0.12 -3.19 9.64
CA VAL A 44 1.08 -2.57 8.74
C VAL A 44 0.35 -1.75 7.68
N ILE A 45 0.93 -0.61 7.34
CA ILE A 45 0.41 0.28 6.30
C ILE A 45 1.50 0.46 5.25
N PHE A 46 1.30 -0.14 4.09
CA PHE A 46 2.14 0.06 2.92
C PHE A 46 1.72 1.36 2.25
N HIS A 47 2.67 2.26 2.01
CA HIS A 47 2.35 3.63 1.64
C HIS A 47 3.36 4.22 0.66
N ASP A 48 2.87 4.67 -0.50
CA ASP A 48 3.66 5.42 -1.47
C ASP A 48 3.99 6.81 -0.89
N VAL A 49 5.26 7.21 -0.95
CA VAL A 49 5.78 8.40 -0.23
C VAL A 49 5.22 9.73 -0.73
N ASP A 50 4.64 9.73 -1.92
CA ASP A 50 4.13 10.91 -2.61
C ASP A 50 2.62 11.12 -2.42
N MET A 51 1.95 10.32 -1.59
CA MET A 51 0.53 10.43 -1.32
C MET A 51 0.24 10.97 0.08
N PHE A 52 -0.74 11.87 0.19
CA PHE A 52 -1.12 12.51 1.45
C PHE A 52 -2.64 12.56 1.60
N PRO A 53 -3.21 12.18 2.75
CA PRO A 53 -4.65 12.26 2.97
C PRO A 53 -5.08 13.73 3.10
N GLN A 54 -6.25 14.06 2.54
CA GLN A 54 -6.85 15.39 2.63
C GLN A 54 -7.73 15.57 3.86
N ASP A 55 -8.11 14.46 4.51
CA ASP A 55 -8.99 14.44 5.67
C ASP A 55 -8.42 13.50 6.74
N ASP A 56 -8.25 14.01 7.96
CA ASP A 56 -7.73 13.23 9.09
C ASP A 56 -8.71 12.14 9.57
N ARG A 57 -9.95 12.12 9.09
CA ARG A 57 -10.90 11.03 9.35
C ARG A 57 -10.61 9.80 8.49
N ASN A 58 -9.75 9.92 7.47
CA ASN A 58 -9.22 8.74 6.77
C ASN A 58 -8.26 8.03 7.73
N PHE A 59 -8.76 7.00 8.42
CA PHE A 59 -8.08 6.37 9.55
C PHE A 59 -6.92 5.47 9.09
N TYR A 60 -5.72 5.68 9.66
CA TYR A 60 -4.50 4.93 9.38
C TYR A 60 -4.29 3.82 10.41
N GLY A 61 -5.33 3.03 10.65
CA GLY A 61 -5.24 1.78 11.40
C GLY A 61 -5.96 0.68 10.64
N CYS A 62 -5.70 -0.56 11.01
CA CYS A 62 -6.30 -1.72 10.37
C CYS A 62 -7.72 -1.94 10.92
N PRO A 63 -8.75 -2.00 10.06
CA PRO A 63 -10.03 -2.58 10.43
C PRO A 63 -9.96 -4.11 10.28
N GLU A 64 -11.10 -4.78 10.43
CA GLU A 64 -11.17 -6.24 10.35
C GLU A 64 -10.66 -6.77 9.00
N MET A 65 -11.01 -6.16 7.87
CA MET A 65 -10.53 -6.58 6.55
C MET A 65 -9.44 -5.64 6.01
N PRO A 66 -8.57 -6.07 5.08
CA PRO A 66 -7.60 -5.17 4.46
C PRO A 66 -8.27 -3.90 3.89
N ARG A 67 -7.71 -2.73 4.18
CA ARG A 67 -8.27 -1.44 3.78
C ARG A 67 -7.41 -0.71 2.77
N HIS A 68 -7.98 -0.44 1.61
CA HIS A 68 -7.39 0.42 0.59
C HIS A 68 -7.60 1.90 0.96
N ILE A 69 -6.64 2.47 1.67
CA ILE A 69 -6.62 3.89 2.09
C ILE A 69 -6.45 4.80 0.86
N GLY A 70 -5.63 4.36 -0.10
CA GLY A 70 -5.28 5.04 -1.36
C GLY A 70 -6.34 5.07 -2.44
N ALA A 71 -7.63 4.91 -2.10
CA ALA A 71 -8.69 4.65 -3.07
C ALA A 71 -9.06 5.84 -3.97
N PHE A 72 -9.02 7.07 -3.45
CA PHE A 72 -9.56 8.24 -4.14
C PHE A 72 -8.48 9.31 -4.28
N VAL A 73 -7.71 9.27 -5.37
CA VAL A 73 -6.55 10.13 -5.60
C VAL A 73 -6.89 11.27 -6.56
N ASN A 74 -6.40 12.49 -6.26
CA ASN A 74 -6.65 13.68 -7.09
C ASN A 74 -6.24 13.53 -8.57
N THR A 75 -5.15 12.81 -8.86
CA THR A 75 -4.65 12.56 -10.22
C THR A 75 -5.54 11.61 -11.02
N LEU A 76 -6.43 10.88 -10.35
CA LEU A 76 -7.44 9.98 -10.92
C LEU A 76 -8.86 10.54 -10.74
N GLY A 77 -9.01 11.84 -10.50
CA GLY A 77 -10.32 12.48 -10.35
C GLY A 77 -11.07 12.13 -9.07
N TYR A 78 -10.39 11.54 -8.06
CA TYR A 78 -11.02 10.98 -6.86
C TYR A 78 -12.01 9.84 -7.15
N GLU A 79 -11.83 9.13 -8.26
CA GLU A 79 -12.60 7.93 -8.59
C GLU A 79 -11.78 6.68 -8.28
N LEU A 80 -12.48 5.62 -7.83
CA LEU A 80 -11.86 4.30 -7.70
C LEU A 80 -11.56 3.78 -9.10
N TRP A 81 -10.30 3.46 -9.39
CA TRP A 81 -9.91 3.04 -10.73
C TRP A 81 -10.54 1.69 -11.13
N TYR A 82 -10.45 0.67 -10.28
CA TYR A 82 -11.12 -0.63 -10.46
C TYR A 82 -11.16 -1.41 -9.14
N ASN A 83 -12.01 -2.44 -9.06
CA ASN A 83 -12.42 -3.02 -7.77
C ASN A 83 -11.31 -3.74 -6.97
N TYR A 84 -10.31 -4.32 -7.62
CA TYR A 84 -9.24 -5.06 -6.97
C TYR A 84 -7.95 -4.25 -6.76
N ILE A 85 -7.90 -2.98 -7.19
CA ILE A 85 -6.70 -2.14 -6.96
C ILE A 85 -6.51 -1.88 -5.47
N VAL A 86 -5.27 -1.98 -5.01
CA VAL A 86 -4.84 -1.65 -3.64
C VAL A 86 -3.58 -0.76 -3.60
N GLY A 87 -3.24 -0.11 -4.71
CA GLY A 87 -2.07 0.78 -4.80
C GLY A 87 -2.20 2.08 -4.01
N GLY A 88 -1.10 2.82 -3.90
CA GLY A 88 -1.04 4.08 -3.15
C GLY A 88 -0.87 3.87 -1.65
N ALA A 89 -1.92 3.41 -0.96
CA ALA A 89 -1.85 3.10 0.46
C ALA A 89 -2.78 1.95 0.86
N LEU A 90 -2.24 0.94 1.52
CA LEU A 90 -2.95 -0.27 1.93
C LEU A 90 -2.64 -0.61 3.40
N ALA A 91 -3.69 -0.69 4.22
CA ALA A 91 -3.60 -1.16 5.60
C ALA A 91 -3.98 -2.64 5.69
N VAL A 92 -3.12 -3.44 6.32
CA VAL A 92 -3.28 -4.90 6.43
C VAL A 92 -2.88 -5.35 7.83
N HIS A 93 -3.69 -6.20 8.45
CA HIS A 93 -3.28 -6.91 9.66
C HIS A 93 -2.10 -7.85 9.35
N VAL A 94 -1.19 -8.01 10.31
CA VAL A 94 -0.02 -8.89 10.16
C VAL A 94 -0.44 -10.30 9.73
N ASP A 95 -1.44 -10.88 10.39
CA ASP A 95 -1.94 -12.22 10.08
C ASP A 95 -2.49 -12.34 8.65
N HIS A 96 -3.19 -11.31 8.15
CA HIS A 96 -3.69 -11.27 6.77
C HIS A 96 -2.54 -11.16 5.76
N TYR A 97 -1.51 -10.37 6.08
CA TYR A 97 -0.35 -10.23 5.21
C TYR A 97 0.45 -11.54 5.09
N ILE A 98 0.61 -12.26 6.21
CA ILE A 98 1.19 -13.61 6.24
C ILE A 98 0.34 -14.58 5.42
N THR A 99 -0.99 -14.53 5.60
CA THR A 99 -1.94 -15.42 4.91
C THR A 99 -1.86 -15.28 3.38
N VAL A 100 -1.70 -14.07 2.86
CA VAL A 100 -1.55 -13.82 1.41
C VAL A 100 -0.13 -14.05 0.88
N ASN A 101 0.80 -14.44 1.76
CA ASN A 101 2.23 -14.60 1.47
C ASN A 101 2.87 -13.32 0.90
N GLY A 102 2.55 -12.18 1.52
CA GLY A 102 3.11 -10.86 1.19
C GLY A 102 2.92 -10.41 -0.27
N TYR A 103 3.65 -9.36 -0.66
CA TYR A 103 3.70 -8.91 -2.06
C TYR A 103 4.53 -9.88 -2.92
N SER A 104 4.23 -9.99 -4.21
CA SER A 104 5.11 -10.70 -5.14
C SER A 104 6.46 -10.01 -5.28
N ASN A 105 7.54 -10.81 -5.20
CA ASN A 105 8.92 -10.35 -5.41
C ASN A 105 9.33 -10.25 -6.89
N MET A 106 8.43 -10.61 -7.81
CA MET A 106 8.73 -10.77 -9.24
C MET A 106 8.47 -9.52 -10.08
N PHE A 107 7.78 -8.51 -9.53
CA PHE A 107 7.48 -7.27 -10.25
C PHE A 107 8.65 -6.29 -10.15
N TRP A 108 9.43 -6.23 -11.24
CA TRP A 108 10.48 -5.23 -11.44
C TRP A 108 9.95 -4.05 -12.26
N ALA A 109 10.36 -2.84 -11.88
CA ALA A 109 9.82 -1.58 -12.38
C ALA A 109 8.34 -1.37 -12.00
N TRP A 110 7.58 -0.70 -12.85
CA TRP A 110 6.22 -0.23 -12.53
C TRP A 110 5.15 -1.16 -13.10
N GLY A 111 4.23 -1.62 -12.24
CA GLY A 111 2.95 -2.19 -12.65
C GLY A 111 2.76 -3.65 -12.25
N GLY A 112 1.52 -3.97 -11.87
CA GLY A 112 1.02 -5.31 -11.61
C GLY A 112 1.18 -5.81 -10.17
N GLU A 113 2.07 -5.22 -9.37
CA GLU A 113 2.32 -5.66 -7.99
C GLU A 113 1.15 -5.34 -7.04
N ASP A 114 0.53 -4.18 -7.23
CA ASP A 114 -0.65 -3.79 -6.46
C ASP A 114 -1.87 -4.62 -6.88
N ASP A 115 -1.97 -4.97 -8.16
CA ASP A 115 -3.03 -5.83 -8.68
C ASP A 115 -2.91 -7.26 -8.15
N ASP A 116 -1.70 -7.82 -8.18
CA ASP A 116 -1.39 -9.15 -7.63
C ASP A 116 -1.74 -9.22 -6.13
N MET A 117 -1.36 -8.21 -5.34
CA MET A 117 -1.74 -8.15 -3.92
C MET A 117 -3.26 -8.11 -3.74
N GLY A 118 -3.96 -7.27 -4.50
CA GLY A 118 -5.42 -7.19 -4.43
C GLY A 118 -6.10 -8.53 -4.77
N LEU A 119 -5.61 -9.21 -5.81
CA LEU A 119 -6.11 -10.53 -6.21
C LEU A 119 -5.80 -11.61 -5.16
N ARG A 120 -4.62 -11.58 -4.52
CA ARG A 120 -4.28 -12.51 -3.43
C ARG A 120 -5.18 -12.33 -2.21
N ILE A 121 -5.52 -11.09 -1.86
CA ILE A 121 -6.48 -10.79 -0.79
C ILE A 121 -7.83 -11.46 -1.10
N LEU A 122 -8.36 -11.22 -2.30
CA LEU A 122 -9.64 -11.77 -2.73
C LEU A 122 -9.61 -13.31 -2.82
N ALA A 123 -8.50 -13.89 -3.28
CA ALA A 123 -8.32 -15.35 -3.38
C ALA A 123 -8.28 -16.05 -2.01
N ASN A 124 -7.98 -15.32 -0.93
CA ASN A 124 -8.02 -15.81 0.45
C ASN A 124 -9.36 -15.52 1.15
N ASN A 125 -10.45 -15.33 0.38
CA ASN A 125 -11.80 -15.05 0.89
C ASN A 125 -11.92 -13.80 1.77
N MET A 126 -10.97 -12.86 1.66
CA MET A 126 -11.06 -11.56 2.30
C MET A 126 -11.71 -10.53 1.37
N THR A 127 -12.17 -9.42 1.95
CA THR A 127 -12.68 -8.27 1.18
C THR A 127 -11.71 -7.10 1.26
N ILE A 128 -11.88 -6.11 0.37
CA ILE A 128 -11.10 -4.88 0.38
C ILE A 128 -12.02 -3.75 0.85
N GLU A 129 -11.83 -3.31 2.09
CA GLU A 129 -12.53 -2.16 2.63
C GLU A 129 -12.03 -0.85 2.02
N ARG A 130 -12.92 0.13 1.88
CA ARG A 130 -12.58 1.48 1.43
C ARG A 130 -13.25 2.53 2.29
N PRO A 131 -12.58 3.67 2.57
CA PRO A 131 -13.21 4.79 3.24
C PRO A 131 -14.33 5.40 2.37
N HIS A 132 -15.19 6.22 2.98
CA HIS A 132 -16.16 7.00 2.20
C HIS A 132 -15.44 7.92 1.19
N PRO A 133 -15.90 8.07 -0.07
CA PRO A 133 -15.16 8.81 -1.12
C PRO A 133 -14.78 10.25 -0.79
N VAL A 134 -15.56 10.91 0.08
CA VAL A 134 -15.24 12.28 0.55
C VAL A 134 -14.13 12.29 1.60
N ILE A 135 -14.13 11.29 2.49
CA ILE A 135 -13.14 11.16 3.57
C ILE A 135 -11.83 10.58 3.03
N GLY A 136 -11.91 9.61 2.13
CA GLY A 136 -10.77 8.88 1.58
C GLY A 136 -9.94 9.64 0.54
N ARG A 137 -10.16 10.95 0.36
CA ARG A 137 -9.45 11.72 -0.65
C ARG A 137 -7.97 11.85 -0.32
N MET A 138 -7.13 11.63 -1.32
CA MET A 138 -5.69 11.74 -1.24
C MET A 138 -5.15 12.68 -2.33
N THR A 139 -4.12 13.42 -1.96
CA THR A 139 -3.30 14.23 -2.86
C THR A 139 -2.04 13.47 -3.20
N MET A 140 -1.79 13.23 -4.49
CA MET A 140 -0.52 12.76 -5.00
C MET A 140 0.35 13.97 -5.39
N LEU A 141 1.60 14.00 -4.93
CA LEU A 141 2.57 15.01 -5.33
C LEU A 141 2.90 14.85 -6.81
N LYS A 142 3.05 15.98 -7.50
CA LYS A 142 3.46 15.96 -8.89
C LYS A 142 4.92 15.54 -8.98
N HIS A 143 5.19 14.49 -9.74
CA HIS A 143 6.54 14.08 -10.10
C HIS A 143 6.59 13.76 -11.59
N ILE A 144 7.80 13.77 -12.16
CA ILE A 144 8.01 13.35 -13.55
C ILE A 144 7.64 11.88 -13.62
N LYS A 145 6.63 11.54 -14.44
CA LYS A 145 6.28 10.13 -14.67
C LYS A 145 7.41 9.49 -15.46
N ARG A 146 7.89 8.33 -14.99
CA ARG A 146 8.82 7.50 -15.78
C ARG A 146 8.16 7.13 -17.11
N GLN A 147 8.95 7.06 -18.18
CA GLN A 147 8.47 6.47 -19.42
C GLN A 147 8.04 5.02 -19.14
N LYS A 148 6.90 4.61 -19.68
CA LYS A 148 6.42 3.23 -19.57
C LYS A 148 7.43 2.31 -20.27
N THR A 149 8.24 1.61 -19.48
CA THR A 149 9.03 0.47 -19.95
C THR A 149 8.21 -0.79 -19.73
N ALA A 150 8.15 -1.68 -20.72
CA ALA A 150 7.50 -2.98 -20.55
C ALA A 150 8.13 -3.70 -19.34
N PRO A 151 7.34 -4.36 -18.49
CA PRO A 151 7.89 -5.16 -17.40
C PRO A 151 8.83 -6.21 -17.98
N VAL A 152 10.06 -6.23 -17.49
CA VAL A 152 11.00 -7.32 -17.80
C VAL A 152 10.63 -8.46 -16.86
N LEU A 153 9.93 -9.46 -17.39
CA LEU A 153 9.78 -10.74 -16.70
C LEU A 153 11.16 -11.41 -16.74
N VAL A 154 11.84 -11.44 -15.60
CA VAL A 154 13.10 -12.19 -15.40
C VAL A 154 12.76 -13.55 -14.81
#